data_AF-A0A0F8KRG5-F1
#
_entry.id   AF-A0A0F8KRG5-F1
#
_cell.length_a   1.000
_cell.length_b   1.000
_cell.length_c   1.000
_cell.angle_alpha   90.00
_cell.angle_beta   90.00
_cell.angle_gamma   90.00
#
_symmetry.space_group_name_H-M   'P 1'
#
loop_
_entity.id
_entity.type
_entity.pdbx_description
1 polymer ?
#
loop_
_entity_poly.entity_id
_entity_poly.type
_entity_poly.pdbx_seq_one_letter_code
_entity_poly.pdbx_strand_id
1 'polypeptide(L)'
;MALIPAVSAQKEDNYSVTAEEAFKHANAQMINFIATNTSGFENWTGASIDSKQLELYDPTGQKLYYQFSVYKNKTLIGIIDIAADKRLGQTVQLVLFEPKPFDATTVMNKSIEIAKNEYPDGKIKSTQMVVYDYPLVGAMTIVKDKITGDEHRIFVDAYTLDVVPDKPATETEPGIWSIYEQRLKNGIENNIKHWQKSDELVKSIEQAAATKGVSINAAVTEENIKKLSADITKSRTDVEVDLGATVYAQITSYYCAPATAKMLTKYYNDESPHQTTIYEMMNGVAPNGVYNSEQLLYYHSSSGLNKPNSYVEDSINFEEATNEIDNGRPFKSGVTGHARMCRGYKISGSDEYLRIGDPNPVYFRIPYWEAFGSEVDRIYVRS
;
A
#
# COMPACT_ATOMS: atom_id res chain seq x y z
N MET A 1 11.65 22.41 16.68
CA MET A 1 10.68 21.56 15.98
C MET A 1 10.32 22.26 14.69
N ALA A 2 10.71 21.70 13.54
CA ALA A 2 10.27 22.20 12.26
C ALA A 2 8.90 21.55 11.97
N LEU A 3 7.83 22.32 12.12
CA LEU A 3 6.51 21.95 11.63
C LEU A 3 6.62 21.83 10.11
N ILE A 4 6.16 20.71 9.54
CA ILE A 4 5.97 20.61 8.09
C ILE A 4 4.83 21.59 7.77
N PRO A 5 5.09 22.70 7.06
CA PRO A 5 4.04 23.67 6.79
C PRO A 5 2.99 23.04 5.89
N ALA A 6 1.71 23.23 6.21
CA ALA A 6 0.61 22.91 5.32
C ALA A 6 0.70 23.85 4.11
N VAL A 7 1.31 23.37 3.01
CA VAL A 7 1.34 24.09 1.74
C VAL A 7 -0.10 24.14 1.22
N SER A 8 -0.61 25.35 0.95
CA SER A 8 -1.93 25.51 0.35
C SER A 8 -1.95 24.79 -1.00
N ALA A 9 -2.72 23.71 -1.10
CA ALA A 9 -2.91 23.00 -2.36
C ALA A 9 -3.52 23.94 -3.41
N GLN A 10 -2.71 24.38 -4.38
CA GLN A 10 -3.23 24.95 -5.61
C GLN A 10 -3.90 23.81 -6.40
N LYS A 11 -5.19 23.98 -6.72
CA LYS A 11 -5.94 23.10 -7.61
C LYS A 11 -5.31 23.14 -9.01
N GLU A 12 -4.46 22.18 -9.32
CA GLU A 12 -4.19 21.79 -10.70
C GLU A 12 -5.24 20.76 -11.11
N ASP A 13 -6.41 21.22 -11.56
CA ASP A 13 -7.53 20.35 -11.97
C ASP A 13 -7.14 19.37 -13.12
N ASN A 14 -6.06 19.66 -13.86
CA ASN A 14 -5.62 18.89 -15.04
C ASN A 14 -5.16 17.44 -14.75
N TYR A 15 -4.74 17.15 -13.52
CA TYR A 15 -4.25 15.82 -13.13
C TYR A 15 -5.22 15.07 -12.22
N SER A 16 -6.35 15.67 -11.88
CA SER A 16 -7.35 15.03 -11.03
C SER A 16 -8.03 13.87 -11.76
N VAL A 17 -8.25 12.77 -11.03
CA VAL A 17 -9.07 11.64 -11.47
C VAL A 17 -10.43 11.77 -10.80
N THR A 18 -11.50 11.53 -11.54
CA THR A 18 -12.86 11.54 -10.99
C THR A 18 -13.18 10.22 -10.30
N ALA A 19 -14.11 10.21 -9.34
CA ALA A 19 -14.56 8.97 -8.70
C ALA A 19 -15.17 7.97 -9.71
N GLU A 20 -15.82 8.46 -10.76
CA GLU A 20 -16.39 7.61 -11.83
C GLU A 20 -15.28 6.94 -12.66
N GLU A 21 -14.28 7.70 -13.07
CA GLU A 21 -13.09 7.17 -13.75
C GLU A 21 -12.37 6.16 -12.86
N ALA A 22 -12.14 6.49 -11.58
CA ALA A 22 -11.54 5.57 -10.64
C ALA A 22 -12.32 4.26 -10.47
N PHE A 23 -13.67 4.32 -10.42
CA PHE A 23 -14.51 3.13 -10.32
C PHE A 23 -14.41 2.25 -11.58
N LYS A 24 -14.32 2.83 -12.77
CA LYS A 24 -14.08 2.09 -14.02
C LYS A 24 -12.74 1.36 -13.99
N HIS A 25 -11.69 2.06 -13.56
CA HIS A 25 -10.36 1.46 -13.41
C HIS A 25 -10.37 0.30 -12.40
N ALA A 26 -11.01 0.47 -11.25
CA ALA A 26 -11.13 -0.60 -10.25
C ALA A 26 -11.81 -1.85 -10.83
N ASN A 27 -12.94 -1.69 -11.52
CA ASN A 27 -13.65 -2.83 -12.11
C ASN A 27 -12.87 -3.50 -13.24
N ALA A 28 -12.32 -2.71 -14.17
CA ALA A 28 -11.54 -3.25 -15.28
C ALA A 28 -10.32 -4.05 -14.78
N GLN A 29 -9.64 -3.55 -13.75
CA GLN A 29 -8.48 -4.24 -13.18
C GLN A 29 -8.87 -5.48 -12.37
N MET A 30 -9.99 -5.45 -11.63
CA MET A 30 -10.53 -6.65 -11.01
C MET A 30 -10.84 -7.74 -12.06
N ILE A 31 -11.49 -7.37 -13.18
CA ILE A 31 -11.75 -8.29 -14.30
C ILE A 31 -10.45 -8.85 -14.86
N ASN A 32 -9.46 -7.99 -15.09
CA ASN A 32 -8.15 -8.36 -15.61
C ASN A 32 -7.44 -9.39 -14.71
N PHE A 33 -7.43 -9.15 -13.40
CA PHE A 33 -6.73 -10.00 -12.45
C PHE A 33 -7.42 -11.36 -12.32
N ILE A 34 -8.76 -11.40 -12.34
CA ILE A 34 -9.51 -12.67 -12.39
C ILE A 34 -9.23 -13.41 -13.70
N ALA A 35 -9.31 -12.72 -14.85
CA ALA A 35 -9.14 -13.34 -16.16
C ALA A 35 -7.73 -13.91 -16.40
N THR A 36 -6.73 -13.33 -15.74
CA THR A 36 -5.32 -13.75 -15.82
C THR A 36 -4.92 -14.72 -14.70
N ASN A 37 -5.88 -15.18 -13.89
CA ASN A 37 -5.66 -16.08 -12.74
C ASN A 37 -4.60 -15.55 -11.76
N THR A 38 -4.68 -14.26 -11.45
CA THR A 38 -3.75 -13.61 -10.51
C THR A 38 -3.88 -14.18 -9.11
N SER A 39 -2.75 -14.44 -8.44
CA SER A 39 -2.71 -15.01 -7.09
C SER A 39 -3.53 -14.18 -6.10
N GLY A 40 -4.43 -14.84 -5.37
CA GLY A 40 -5.36 -14.22 -4.42
C GLY A 40 -6.75 -13.90 -5.00
N PHE A 41 -6.92 -13.97 -6.33
CA PHE A 41 -8.20 -13.70 -7.00
C PHE A 41 -9.05 -14.95 -7.28
N GLU A 42 -8.61 -16.14 -6.83
CA GLU A 42 -9.28 -17.42 -7.09
C GLU A 42 -10.74 -17.41 -6.64
N ASN A 43 -11.04 -16.67 -5.56
CA ASN A 43 -12.37 -16.55 -4.97
C ASN A 43 -13.13 -15.29 -5.37
N TRP A 44 -12.62 -14.46 -6.27
CA TRP A 44 -13.21 -13.16 -6.61
C TRP A 44 -14.25 -13.23 -7.73
N THR A 45 -14.35 -14.35 -8.45
CA THR A 45 -15.44 -14.52 -9.42
C THR A 45 -16.81 -14.47 -8.73
N GLY A 46 -17.73 -13.66 -9.25
CA GLY A 46 -19.01 -13.35 -8.64
C GLY A 46 -18.97 -12.19 -7.62
N ALA A 47 -17.80 -11.57 -7.39
CA ALA A 47 -17.68 -10.39 -6.55
C ALA A 47 -18.13 -9.11 -7.29
N SER A 48 -18.41 -8.08 -6.51
CA SER A 48 -18.77 -6.75 -6.99
C SER A 48 -18.08 -5.68 -6.17
N ILE A 49 -17.70 -4.59 -6.83
CA ILE A 49 -17.15 -3.40 -6.18
C ILE A 49 -18.31 -2.50 -5.77
N ASP A 50 -18.32 -2.04 -4.52
CA ASP A 50 -19.22 -0.97 -4.09
C ASP A 50 -18.79 0.34 -4.75
N SER A 51 -19.70 0.98 -5.51
CA SER A 51 -19.41 2.25 -6.18
C SER A 51 -19.26 3.42 -5.20
N LYS A 52 -19.71 3.25 -3.95
CA LYS A 52 -19.45 4.22 -2.89
C LYS A 52 -18.02 4.06 -2.38
N GLN A 53 -17.16 4.93 -2.90
CA GLN A 53 -15.76 5.04 -2.47
C GLN A 53 -15.60 5.74 -1.11
N LEU A 54 -14.47 5.47 -0.46
CA LEU A 54 -13.89 6.31 0.59
C LEU A 54 -12.73 7.13 0.03
N GLU A 55 -12.74 8.45 0.28
CA GLU A 55 -11.65 9.33 -0.16
C GLU A 55 -10.54 9.30 0.88
N LEU A 56 -9.33 8.93 0.44
CA LEU A 56 -8.14 8.95 1.27
C LEU A 56 -7.23 10.08 0.83
N TYR A 57 -6.72 10.81 1.81
CA TYR A 57 -5.86 11.97 1.60
C TYR A 57 -4.45 11.70 2.09
N ASP A 58 -3.50 12.48 1.58
CA ASP A 58 -2.15 12.57 2.09
C ASP A 58 -2.13 13.52 3.31
N PRO A 59 -1.17 13.38 4.24
CA PRO A 59 -1.02 14.32 5.35
C PRO A 59 -0.78 15.78 4.93
N THR A 60 -0.38 16.01 3.68
CA THR A 60 -0.28 17.35 3.04
C THR A 60 -1.63 17.93 2.63
N GLY A 61 -2.71 17.15 2.65
CA GLY A 61 -4.06 17.56 2.26
C GLY A 61 -4.44 17.24 0.80
N GLN A 62 -3.52 16.66 0.02
CA GLN A 62 -3.79 16.22 -1.35
C GLN A 62 -4.62 14.92 -1.34
N LYS A 63 -5.62 14.80 -2.22
CA LYS A 63 -6.36 13.53 -2.35
C LYS A 63 -5.43 12.48 -2.97
N LEU A 64 -5.24 11.37 -2.26
CA LEU A 64 -4.41 10.25 -2.71
C LEU A 64 -5.21 9.25 -3.52
N TYR A 65 -6.25 8.71 -2.91
CA TYR A 65 -6.92 7.51 -3.42
C TYR A 65 -8.44 7.62 -3.33
N TYR A 66 -9.10 6.99 -4.29
CA TYR A 66 -10.45 6.49 -4.11
C TYR A 66 -10.34 5.02 -3.71
N GLN A 67 -10.72 4.73 -2.47
CA GLN A 67 -10.74 3.38 -1.93
C GLN A 67 -12.11 2.73 -2.18
N PHE A 68 -12.12 1.59 -2.86
CA PHE A 68 -13.33 0.83 -3.14
C PHE A 68 -13.35 -0.49 -2.38
N SER A 69 -14.49 -0.80 -1.78
CA SER A 69 -14.73 -2.09 -1.11
C SER A 69 -15.21 -3.15 -2.10
N VAL A 70 -14.68 -4.36 -1.98
CA VAL A 70 -15.05 -5.50 -2.83
C VAL A 70 -15.83 -6.52 -1.99
N TYR A 71 -17.04 -6.84 -2.44
CA TYR A 71 -17.95 -7.74 -1.74
C TYR A 71 -18.25 -8.99 -2.56
N LYS A 72 -18.35 -10.12 -1.89
CA LYS A 72 -18.95 -11.35 -2.42
C LYS A 72 -19.93 -11.90 -1.40
N ASN A 73 -21.17 -12.15 -1.82
CA ASN A 73 -22.23 -12.64 -0.93
C ASN A 73 -22.42 -11.78 0.35
N LYS A 74 -22.30 -10.44 0.23
CA LYS A 74 -22.32 -9.46 1.33
C LYS A 74 -21.14 -9.50 2.30
N THR A 75 -20.16 -10.37 2.07
CA THR A 75 -18.90 -10.39 2.83
C THR A 75 -17.90 -9.49 2.15
N LEU A 76 -17.25 -8.62 2.92
CA LEU A 76 -16.10 -7.83 2.47
C LEU A 76 -14.91 -8.79 2.26
N ILE A 77 -14.43 -8.90 1.02
CA ILE A 77 -13.34 -9.82 0.66
C ILE A 77 -12.08 -9.10 0.21
N GLY A 78 -12.16 -7.80 -0.09
CA GLY A 78 -11.03 -7.03 -0.55
C GLY A 78 -11.30 -5.53 -0.60
N ILE A 79 -10.21 -4.79 -0.81
CA ILE A 79 -10.20 -3.35 -1.03
C ILE A 79 -9.29 -3.08 -2.24
N ILE A 80 -9.68 -2.12 -3.08
CA ILE A 80 -8.84 -1.62 -4.18
C ILE A 80 -8.69 -0.10 -4.02
N ASP A 81 -7.44 0.37 -3.94
CA ASP A 81 -7.13 1.79 -3.96
C ASP A 81 -6.74 2.22 -5.37
N ILE A 82 -7.44 3.23 -5.89
CA ILE A 82 -7.17 3.84 -7.18
C ILE A 82 -6.64 5.26 -6.99
N ALA A 83 -5.56 5.60 -7.70
CA ALA A 83 -4.98 6.95 -7.68
C ALA A 83 -6.01 8.03 -8.04
N ALA A 84 -6.14 9.03 -7.18
CA ALA A 84 -6.97 10.21 -7.39
C ALA A 84 -6.24 11.33 -8.18
N ASP A 85 -4.95 11.16 -8.42
CA ASP A 85 -4.09 12.09 -9.15
C ASP A 85 -3.19 11.30 -10.12
N LYS A 86 -3.21 11.67 -11.39
CA LYS A 86 -2.45 11.00 -12.47
C LYS A 86 -0.94 11.02 -12.23
N ARG A 87 -0.45 11.99 -11.44
CA ARG A 87 0.98 12.11 -11.08
C ARG A 87 1.45 11.04 -10.10
N LEU A 88 0.55 10.22 -9.54
CA LEU A 88 0.89 9.09 -8.67
C LEU A 88 1.34 7.84 -9.44
N GLY A 89 1.28 7.86 -10.78
CA GLY A 89 1.72 6.75 -11.62
C GLY A 89 0.56 5.89 -12.09
N GLN A 90 0.77 4.58 -12.11
CA GLN A 90 -0.23 3.60 -12.51
C GLN A 90 -1.53 3.72 -11.68
N THR A 91 -2.64 3.28 -12.25
CA THR A 91 -3.96 3.61 -11.69
C THR A 91 -4.31 2.85 -10.41
N VAL A 92 -4.07 1.54 -10.37
CA VAL A 92 -4.24 0.72 -9.15
C VAL A 92 -3.00 0.84 -8.29
N GLN A 93 -3.19 1.27 -7.05
CA GLN A 93 -2.13 1.53 -6.08
C GLN A 93 -2.00 0.40 -5.06
N LEU A 94 -3.13 -0.20 -4.68
CA LEU A 94 -3.22 -1.29 -3.70
C LEU A 94 -4.39 -2.21 -4.06
N VAL A 95 -4.19 -3.52 -3.95
CA VAL A 95 -5.26 -4.52 -3.84
C VAL A 95 -5.03 -5.33 -2.58
N LEU A 96 -5.83 -5.06 -1.56
CA LEU A 96 -5.79 -5.74 -0.28
C LEU A 96 -6.86 -6.83 -0.22
N PHE A 97 -6.50 -7.96 0.38
CA PHE A 97 -7.37 -9.12 0.55
C PHE A 97 -7.77 -9.26 2.02
N GLU A 98 -9.00 -9.75 2.26
CA GLU A 98 -9.56 -9.99 3.61
C GLU A 98 -9.29 -8.85 4.62
N PRO A 99 -9.60 -7.59 4.24
CA PRO A 99 -9.31 -6.45 5.10
C PRO A 99 -10.13 -6.50 6.38
N LYS A 100 -9.54 -6.06 7.49
CA LYS A 100 -10.31 -5.74 8.69
C LYS A 100 -11.19 -4.52 8.38
N PRO A 101 -12.51 -4.56 8.65
CA PRO A 101 -13.35 -3.38 8.47
C PRO A 101 -13.10 -2.35 9.58
N PHE A 102 -13.30 -1.08 9.24
CA PHE A 102 -13.39 0.04 10.18
C PHE A 102 -14.52 0.99 9.76
N ASP A 103 -15.00 1.83 10.69
CA ASP A 103 -16.05 2.81 10.43
C ASP A 103 -15.46 4.22 10.33
N ALA A 104 -15.32 4.74 9.10
CA ALA A 104 -14.71 6.04 8.85
C ALA A 104 -15.39 7.20 9.61
N THR A 105 -16.71 7.13 9.79
CA THR A 105 -17.46 8.16 10.54
C THR A 105 -17.04 8.19 12.01
N THR A 106 -16.88 7.03 12.62
CA THR A 106 -16.43 6.86 14.00
C THR A 106 -15.01 7.38 14.17
N VAL A 107 -14.10 7.04 13.26
CA VAL A 107 -12.70 7.50 13.28
C VAL A 107 -12.64 9.03 13.15
N MET A 108 -13.36 9.61 12.19
CA MET A 108 -13.42 11.07 12.00
C MET A 108 -14.04 11.79 13.20
N ASN A 109 -15.14 11.26 13.76
CA ASN A 109 -15.75 11.83 14.96
C ASN A 109 -14.80 11.80 16.15
N LYS A 110 -14.01 10.72 16.30
CA LYS A 110 -13.01 10.63 17.37
C LYS A 110 -11.90 11.67 17.20
N SER A 111 -11.40 11.86 15.97
CA SER A 111 -10.42 12.92 15.65
C SER A 111 -10.98 14.32 15.96
N ILE A 112 -12.25 14.59 15.63
CA ILE A 112 -12.93 15.85 15.95
C ILE A 112 -13.07 16.06 17.47
N GLU A 113 -13.46 15.01 18.20
CA GLU A 113 -13.59 15.04 19.67
C GLU A 113 -12.26 15.43 20.32
N ILE A 114 -11.17 14.77 19.94
CA ILE A 114 -9.82 15.06 20.46
C ILE A 114 -9.40 16.49 20.11
N ALA A 115 -9.60 16.92 18.86
CA ALA A 115 -9.28 18.29 18.45
C ALA A 115 -10.02 19.36 19.26
N LYS A 116 -11.30 19.13 19.59
CA LYS A 116 -12.09 20.05 20.44
C LYS A 116 -11.64 20.04 21.89
N ASN A 117 -11.13 18.93 22.39
CA ASN A 117 -10.63 18.83 23.76
C ASN A 117 -9.26 19.52 23.91
N GLU A 118 -8.37 19.34 22.93
CA GLU A 118 -7.03 19.95 22.94
C GLU A 118 -7.07 21.45 22.58
N TYR A 119 -7.96 21.84 21.66
CA TYR A 119 -8.11 23.22 21.19
C TYR A 119 -9.57 23.68 21.33
N PRO A 120 -10.06 23.89 22.57
CA PRO A 120 -11.48 24.21 22.81
C PRO A 120 -11.95 25.50 22.15
N ASP A 121 -11.07 26.49 22.04
CA ASP A 121 -11.36 27.74 21.34
C ASP A 121 -11.02 27.69 19.84
N GLY A 122 -10.35 26.62 19.38
CA GLY A 122 -9.92 26.46 18.00
C GLY A 122 -11.07 26.35 17.00
N LYS A 123 -10.82 26.74 15.75
CA LYS A 123 -11.75 26.54 14.63
C LYS A 123 -11.31 25.34 13.81
N ILE A 124 -12.12 24.29 13.78
CA ILE A 124 -11.92 23.16 12.86
C ILE A 124 -12.00 23.67 11.41
N LYS A 125 -10.96 23.37 10.64
CA LYS A 125 -10.80 23.75 9.24
C LYS A 125 -11.25 22.63 8.31
N SER A 126 -10.86 21.40 8.63
CA SER A 126 -11.20 20.20 7.89
C SER A 126 -11.05 18.97 8.78
N THR A 127 -11.76 17.90 8.43
CA THR A 127 -11.53 16.54 8.91
C THR A 127 -11.66 15.61 7.72
N GLN A 128 -10.67 14.74 7.53
CA GLN A 128 -10.63 13.81 6.40
C GLN A 128 -9.95 12.50 6.79
N MET A 129 -10.28 11.42 6.09
CA MET A 129 -9.50 10.19 6.18
C MET A 129 -8.17 10.37 5.46
N VAL A 130 -7.10 9.87 6.05
CA VAL A 130 -5.71 10.10 5.62
C VAL A 130 -4.95 8.78 5.63
N VAL A 131 -4.02 8.62 4.68
CA VAL A 131 -2.95 7.63 4.76
C VAL A 131 -1.78 8.30 5.48
N TYR A 132 -1.63 8.06 6.77
CA TYR A 132 -0.67 8.83 7.58
C TYR A 132 0.74 8.25 7.58
N ASP A 133 0.85 6.92 7.42
CA ASP A 133 2.11 6.16 7.42
C ASP A 133 1.89 4.93 6.54
N TYR A 134 2.09 5.05 5.22
CA TYR A 134 1.60 4.05 4.26
C TYR A 134 2.05 2.62 4.61
N PRO A 135 1.12 1.62 4.67
CA PRO A 135 -0.28 1.69 4.25
C PRO A 135 -1.29 2.00 5.38
N LEU A 136 -0.86 2.51 6.53
CA LEU A 136 -1.73 2.86 7.66
C LEU A 136 -2.66 4.04 7.35
N VAL A 137 -3.93 3.86 7.71
CA VAL A 137 -5.01 4.83 7.49
C VAL A 137 -5.62 5.30 8.80
N GLY A 138 -6.05 6.55 8.84
CA GLY A 138 -6.63 7.19 10.01
C GLY A 138 -7.46 8.42 9.64
N ALA A 139 -7.89 9.21 10.63
CA ALA A 139 -8.48 10.52 10.39
C ALA A 139 -7.52 11.63 10.80
N MET A 140 -7.45 12.68 9.98
CA MET A 140 -6.74 13.93 10.28
C MET A 140 -7.76 15.06 10.44
N THR A 141 -7.74 15.75 11.59
CA THR A 141 -8.46 17.00 11.81
C THR A 141 -7.49 18.16 11.87
N ILE A 142 -7.69 19.18 11.03
CA ILE A 142 -6.93 20.42 11.08
C ILE A 142 -7.73 21.44 11.90
N VAL A 143 -7.12 21.99 12.95
CA VAL A 143 -7.70 23.01 13.81
C VAL A 143 -6.82 24.25 13.81
N LYS A 144 -7.44 25.41 13.58
CA LYS A 144 -6.78 26.71 13.66
C LYS A 144 -6.99 27.29 15.06
N ASP A 145 -5.91 27.46 15.81
CA ASP A 145 -5.92 28.13 17.11
C ASP A 145 -6.34 29.59 16.92
N LYS A 146 -7.28 30.07 17.75
CA LYS A 146 -7.77 31.46 17.66
C LYS A 146 -6.86 32.48 18.35
N ILE A 147 -6.08 32.06 19.33
CA ILE A 147 -5.18 32.90 20.12
C ILE A 147 -3.89 33.12 19.34
N THR A 148 -3.25 32.04 18.89
CA THR A 148 -1.96 32.16 18.16
C THR A 148 -2.17 32.34 16.66
N GLY A 149 -3.27 31.82 16.11
CA GLY A 149 -3.49 31.76 14.67
C GLY A 149 -2.84 30.56 13.98
N ASP A 150 -2.14 29.71 14.73
CA ASP A 150 -1.44 28.53 14.21
C ASP A 150 -2.43 27.42 13.82
N GLU A 151 -2.01 26.55 12.90
CA GLU A 151 -2.76 25.35 12.54
C GLU A 151 -2.10 24.11 13.15
N HIS A 152 -2.92 23.28 13.77
CA HIS A 152 -2.53 22.02 14.38
C HIS A 152 -3.26 20.87 13.70
N ARG A 153 -2.62 19.71 13.60
CA ARG A 153 -3.19 18.49 13.01
C ARG A 153 -3.33 17.43 14.10
N ILE A 154 -4.49 16.82 14.16
CA ILE A 154 -4.79 15.70 15.06
C ILE A 154 -5.01 14.45 14.23
N PHE A 155 -4.19 13.42 14.46
CA PHE A 155 -4.27 12.14 13.78
C PHE A 155 -4.82 11.07 14.72
N VAL A 156 -5.73 10.24 14.20
CA VAL A 156 -6.33 9.10 14.91
C VAL A 156 -6.28 7.88 14.03
N ASP A 157 -5.73 6.77 14.52
CA ASP A 157 -5.67 5.51 13.77
C ASP A 157 -7.07 4.94 13.51
N ALA A 158 -7.31 4.41 12.30
CA ALA A 158 -8.63 3.95 11.91
C ALA A 158 -9.09 2.67 12.64
N TYR A 159 -8.16 1.88 13.16
CA TYR A 159 -8.44 0.55 13.68
C TYR A 159 -8.35 0.46 15.19
N THR A 160 -7.47 1.25 15.81
CA THR A 160 -7.33 1.31 17.26
C THR A 160 -8.05 2.50 17.87
N LEU A 161 -8.32 3.55 17.08
CA LEU A 161 -8.84 4.84 17.53
C LEU A 161 -7.88 5.60 18.48
N ASP A 162 -6.62 5.17 18.53
CA ASP A 162 -5.58 5.84 19.30
C ASP A 162 -5.08 7.09 18.58
N VAL A 163 -4.61 8.06 19.36
CA VAL A 163 -3.94 9.25 18.84
C VAL A 163 -2.60 8.86 18.23
N VAL A 164 -2.35 9.30 17.01
CA VAL A 164 -1.05 9.18 16.35
C VAL A 164 -0.30 10.50 16.54
N PRO A 165 0.91 10.49 17.12
CA PRO A 165 1.69 11.72 17.30
C PRO A 165 1.99 12.41 15.96
N ASP A 166 1.72 13.71 15.86
CA ASP A 166 2.09 14.53 14.69
C ASP A 166 3.60 14.84 14.71
N LYS A 167 4.40 13.83 14.36
CA LYS A 167 5.84 13.93 14.16
C LYS A 167 6.24 13.22 12.87
N PRO A 168 7.28 13.66 12.16
CA PRO A 168 7.75 12.95 10.98
C PRO A 168 8.21 11.52 11.34
N ALA A 169 7.94 10.57 10.45
CA ALA A 169 8.57 9.25 10.52
C ALA A 169 10.09 9.37 10.34
N THR A 170 10.83 8.49 11.01
CA THR A 170 12.27 8.30 10.78
C THR A 170 12.51 6.84 10.42
N GLU A 171 13.74 6.44 10.10
CA GLU A 171 14.05 5.04 9.77
C GLU A 171 13.67 4.06 10.89
N THR A 172 13.77 4.49 12.16
CA THR A 172 13.54 3.63 13.33
C THR A 172 12.38 4.07 14.20
N GLU A 173 11.69 5.15 13.88
CA GLU A 173 10.52 5.59 14.63
C GLU A 173 9.32 5.82 13.70
N PRO A 174 8.14 5.24 14.03
CA PRO A 174 6.94 5.50 13.28
C PRO A 174 6.52 6.96 13.43
N GLY A 175 5.83 7.47 12.42
CA GLY A 175 5.37 8.85 12.37
C GLY A 175 4.62 9.13 11.09
N ILE A 176 4.36 10.41 10.85
CA ILE A 176 3.62 10.88 9.69
C ILE A 176 4.58 11.11 8.52
N TRP A 177 4.26 10.60 7.33
CA TRP A 177 5.00 10.91 6.11
C TRP A 177 4.09 10.94 4.88
N SER A 178 4.56 11.60 3.82
CA SER A 178 3.80 11.80 2.60
C SER A 178 4.16 10.75 1.55
N ILE A 179 3.26 9.79 1.32
CA ILE A 179 3.37 8.88 0.19
C ILE A 179 3.21 9.64 -1.13
N TYR A 180 2.45 10.74 -1.14
CA TYR A 180 2.34 11.61 -2.32
C TYR A 180 3.71 12.12 -2.75
N GLU A 181 4.45 12.77 -1.83
CA GLU A 181 5.79 13.30 -2.11
C GLU A 181 6.76 12.18 -2.50
N GLN A 182 6.70 11.02 -1.86
CA GLN A 182 7.53 9.88 -2.22
C GLN A 182 7.28 9.41 -3.65
N ARG A 183 6.02 9.25 -4.06
CA ARG A 183 5.65 8.84 -5.43
C ARG A 183 6.10 9.86 -6.47
N LEU A 184 6.09 11.15 -6.14
CA LEU A 184 6.56 12.21 -7.04
C LEU A 184 8.08 12.16 -7.30
N LYS A 185 8.88 11.59 -6.39
CA LYS A 185 10.33 11.41 -6.60
C LYS A 185 10.65 10.46 -7.76
N ASN A 186 9.71 9.60 -8.15
CA ASN A 186 9.85 8.72 -9.33
C ASN A 186 9.82 9.50 -10.66
N GLY A 187 9.45 10.79 -10.61
CA GLY A 187 9.38 11.69 -11.76
C GLY A 187 7.97 11.81 -12.33
N ILE A 188 7.44 13.03 -12.33
CA ILE A 188 6.06 13.34 -12.78
C ILE A 188 5.81 12.86 -14.20
N GLU A 189 6.76 13.08 -15.12
CA GLU A 189 6.58 12.69 -16.53
C GLU A 189 6.45 11.17 -16.70
N ASN A 190 7.28 10.39 -16.00
CA ASN A 190 7.21 8.94 -16.02
C ASN A 190 5.92 8.44 -15.36
N ASN A 191 5.51 9.05 -14.25
CA ASN A 191 4.24 8.71 -13.60
C ASN A 191 3.04 8.94 -14.53
N ILE A 192 3.00 10.07 -15.25
CA ILE A 192 1.93 10.33 -16.22
C ILE A 192 1.95 9.32 -17.37
N LYS A 193 3.13 8.90 -17.85
CA LYS A 193 3.23 7.83 -18.85
C LYS A 193 2.69 6.49 -18.31
N HIS A 194 2.98 6.15 -17.05
CA HIS A 194 2.44 4.94 -16.42
C HIS A 194 0.92 5.02 -16.30
N TRP A 195 0.39 6.15 -15.84
CA TRP A 195 -1.06 6.37 -15.80
C TRP A 195 -1.71 6.15 -17.17
N GLN A 196 -1.14 6.73 -18.23
CA GLN A 196 -1.70 6.65 -19.59
C GLN A 196 -1.75 5.22 -20.09
N LYS A 197 -0.71 4.43 -19.84
CA LYS A 197 -0.71 3.01 -20.22
C LYS A 197 -1.69 2.17 -19.40
N SER A 198 -1.83 2.45 -18.09
CA SER A 198 -2.89 1.83 -17.28
C SER A 198 -4.29 2.15 -17.85
N ASP A 199 -4.52 3.40 -18.29
CA ASP A 199 -5.79 3.84 -18.89
C ASP A 199 -6.06 3.19 -20.26
N GLU A 200 -5.02 3.01 -21.08
CA GLU A 200 -5.11 2.23 -22.33
C GLU A 200 -5.54 0.77 -22.07
N LEU A 201 -5.02 0.17 -20.98
CA LEU A 201 -5.42 -1.16 -20.54
C LEU A 201 -6.92 -1.24 -20.22
N VAL A 202 -7.42 -0.24 -19.49
CA VAL A 202 -8.83 -0.13 -19.09
C VAL A 202 -9.73 0.05 -20.31
N LYS A 203 -9.37 0.96 -21.23
CA LYS A 203 -10.09 1.19 -22.49
C LYS A 203 -10.16 -0.07 -23.36
N SER A 204 -9.08 -0.85 -23.40
CA SER A 204 -9.07 -2.14 -24.10
C SER A 204 -10.08 -3.13 -23.51
N ILE A 205 -10.17 -3.20 -22.18
CA ILE A 205 -11.13 -4.07 -21.48
C ILE A 205 -12.57 -3.57 -21.69
N GLU A 206 -12.79 -2.26 -21.62
CA GLU A 206 -14.09 -1.63 -21.92
C GLU A 206 -14.57 -1.97 -23.33
N GLN A 207 -13.69 -1.87 -24.32
CA GLN A 207 -14.02 -2.18 -25.71
C GLN A 207 -14.34 -3.66 -25.91
N ALA A 208 -13.58 -4.57 -25.29
CA ALA A 208 -13.87 -6.00 -25.30
C ALA A 208 -15.23 -6.28 -24.64
N ALA A 209 -15.49 -5.67 -23.49
CA ALA A 209 -16.75 -5.81 -22.76
C ALA A 209 -17.95 -5.32 -23.57
N ALA A 210 -17.87 -4.13 -24.16
CA ALA A 210 -18.92 -3.59 -25.02
C ALA A 210 -19.21 -4.51 -26.22
N THR A 211 -18.16 -5.04 -26.86
CA THR A 211 -18.30 -5.96 -28.01
C THR A 211 -19.00 -7.27 -27.64
N LYS A 212 -18.87 -7.72 -26.39
CA LYS A 212 -19.49 -8.95 -25.87
C LYS A 212 -20.80 -8.71 -25.11
N GLY A 213 -21.28 -7.47 -25.05
CA GLY A 213 -22.48 -7.09 -24.29
C GLY A 213 -22.32 -7.28 -22.77
N VAL A 214 -21.10 -7.17 -22.25
CA VAL A 214 -20.78 -7.26 -20.82
C VAL A 214 -20.65 -5.85 -20.25
N SER A 215 -21.30 -5.59 -19.12
CA SER A 215 -21.13 -4.33 -18.38
C SER A 215 -19.97 -4.46 -17.40
N ILE A 216 -18.98 -3.58 -17.50
CA ILE A 216 -17.88 -3.51 -16.51
C ILE A 216 -18.27 -2.78 -15.23
N ASN A 217 -19.42 -2.10 -15.19
CA ASN A 217 -19.89 -1.36 -14.01
C ASN A 217 -20.78 -2.22 -13.09
N ALA A 218 -20.82 -3.53 -13.32
CA ALA A 218 -21.67 -4.47 -12.60
C ALA A 218 -20.83 -5.61 -12.01
N ALA A 219 -21.45 -6.43 -11.15
CA ALA A 219 -20.81 -7.61 -10.59
C ALA A 219 -20.21 -8.51 -11.69
N VAL A 220 -18.99 -8.97 -11.46
CA VAL A 220 -18.25 -9.76 -12.44
C VAL A 220 -18.65 -11.22 -12.27
N THR A 221 -19.52 -11.72 -13.15
CA THR A 221 -19.99 -13.12 -13.11
C THR A 221 -18.98 -14.07 -13.76
N GLU A 222 -19.08 -15.37 -13.47
CA GLU A 222 -18.30 -16.40 -14.17
C GLU A 222 -18.52 -16.36 -15.69
N GLU A 223 -19.74 -16.09 -16.13
CA GLU A 223 -20.07 -15.97 -17.54
C GLU A 223 -19.38 -14.75 -18.17
N ASN A 224 -19.36 -13.61 -17.48
CA ASN A 224 -18.68 -12.41 -17.92
C ASN A 224 -17.17 -12.65 -18.07
N ILE A 225 -16.54 -13.27 -17.08
CA ILE A 225 -15.11 -13.64 -17.15
C ILE A 225 -14.87 -14.57 -18.35
N LYS A 226 -15.63 -15.66 -18.50
CA LYS A 226 -15.47 -16.59 -19.63
C LYS A 226 -15.58 -15.89 -20.99
N LYS A 227 -16.48 -14.92 -21.13
CA LYS A 227 -16.64 -14.13 -22.37
C LYS A 227 -15.45 -13.23 -22.67
N LEU A 228 -14.82 -12.66 -21.63
CA LEU A 228 -13.76 -11.67 -21.76
C LEU A 228 -12.36 -12.25 -21.72
N SER A 229 -12.15 -13.38 -21.03
CA SER A 229 -10.83 -13.97 -20.79
C SER A 229 -10.03 -14.10 -22.08
N ALA A 230 -10.64 -14.63 -23.15
CA ALA A 230 -9.96 -14.80 -24.42
C ALA A 230 -9.44 -13.47 -24.98
N ASP A 231 -10.23 -12.39 -24.97
CA ASP A 231 -9.83 -11.09 -25.50
C ASP A 231 -8.78 -10.41 -24.60
N ILE A 232 -8.89 -10.57 -23.28
CA ILE A 232 -7.91 -10.05 -22.31
C ILE A 232 -6.57 -10.75 -22.46
N THR A 233 -6.54 -12.07 -22.65
CA THR A 233 -5.29 -12.85 -22.70
C THR A 233 -4.65 -12.89 -24.10
N LYS A 234 -5.38 -12.56 -25.18
CA LYS A 234 -4.95 -12.77 -26.58
C LYS A 234 -3.69 -11.98 -27.00
N SER A 235 -3.36 -10.91 -26.30
CA SER A 235 -2.23 -10.03 -26.65
C SER A 235 -1.41 -9.59 -25.45
N ARG A 236 -1.60 -10.20 -24.28
CA ARG A 236 -0.96 -9.77 -23.04
C ARG A 236 0.08 -10.79 -22.59
N THR A 237 1.32 -10.33 -22.47
CA THR A 237 2.39 -11.04 -21.76
C THR A 237 2.29 -10.67 -20.28
N ASP A 238 1.21 -11.12 -19.64
CA ASP A 238 1.11 -11.01 -18.19
C ASP A 238 2.07 -12.02 -17.58
N VAL A 239 2.97 -11.53 -16.74
CA VAL A 239 3.93 -12.35 -16.02
C VAL A 239 3.63 -12.19 -14.55
N GLU A 240 3.62 -13.30 -13.84
CA GLU A 240 3.42 -13.32 -12.41
C GLU A 240 4.31 -14.38 -11.78
N VAL A 241 5.01 -13.98 -10.72
CA VAL A 241 5.77 -14.90 -9.88
C VAL A 241 5.44 -14.57 -8.43
N ASP A 242 4.95 -15.56 -7.69
CA ASP A 242 4.75 -15.48 -6.24
C ASP A 242 5.45 -16.68 -5.58
N LEU A 243 6.41 -16.41 -4.70
CA LEU A 243 7.27 -17.41 -4.07
C LEU A 243 6.61 -18.13 -2.89
N GLY A 244 5.36 -17.82 -2.52
CA GLY A 244 4.67 -18.57 -1.48
C GLY A 244 5.06 -18.23 -0.03
N ALA A 245 5.97 -17.27 0.20
CA ALA A 245 6.54 -16.99 1.52
C ALA A 245 5.49 -16.55 2.57
N THR A 246 5.47 -17.20 3.73
CA THR A 246 4.47 -16.95 4.79
C THR A 246 4.58 -15.54 5.37
N VAL A 247 3.44 -14.89 5.60
CA VAL A 247 3.36 -13.56 6.23
C VAL A 247 3.20 -13.70 7.74
N TYR A 248 3.98 -12.94 8.51
CA TYR A 248 3.90 -12.88 9.98
C TYR A 248 3.69 -11.45 10.44
N ALA A 249 2.68 -11.22 11.28
CA ALA A 249 2.46 -9.93 11.92
C ALA A 249 3.60 -9.61 12.92
N GLN A 250 3.92 -8.33 13.09
CA GLN A 250 4.82 -7.90 14.16
C GLN A 250 4.16 -8.07 15.55
N ILE A 251 4.95 -8.46 16.56
CA ILE A 251 4.44 -8.67 17.94
C ILE A 251 4.47 -7.41 18.81
N THR A 252 5.16 -6.35 18.38
CA THR A 252 5.20 -5.03 19.01
C THR A 252 5.37 -3.96 17.94
N SER A 253 5.07 -2.69 18.27
CA SER A 253 4.96 -1.56 17.33
C SER A 253 6.25 -1.25 16.56
N TYR A 254 7.41 -1.66 17.08
CA TYR A 254 8.73 -1.37 16.51
C TYR A 254 9.42 -2.61 15.91
N TYR A 255 8.68 -3.71 15.67
CA TYR A 255 9.23 -5.00 15.20
C TYR A 255 8.99 -5.30 13.72
N CYS A 256 8.75 -4.30 12.88
CA CYS A 256 8.58 -4.49 11.44
C CYS A 256 9.79 -5.21 10.80
N ALA A 257 11.02 -4.81 11.14
CA ALA A 257 12.25 -5.42 10.66
C ALA A 257 12.44 -6.87 11.17
N PRO A 258 12.37 -7.18 12.48
CA PRO A 258 12.38 -8.55 12.97
C PRO A 258 11.28 -9.45 12.39
N ALA A 259 10.07 -8.92 12.20
CA ALA A 259 8.97 -9.68 11.60
C ALA A 259 9.25 -10.01 10.13
N THR A 260 9.76 -9.05 9.37
CA THR A 260 10.22 -9.25 7.98
C THR A 260 11.34 -10.28 7.90
N ALA A 261 12.34 -10.16 8.76
CA ALA A 261 13.42 -11.13 8.86
C ALA A 261 12.91 -12.54 9.21
N LYS A 262 11.94 -12.68 10.12
CA LYS A 262 11.28 -13.96 10.40
C LYS A 262 10.61 -14.56 9.16
N MET A 263 9.94 -13.75 8.33
CA MET A 263 9.33 -14.22 7.08
C MET A 263 10.40 -14.75 6.12
N LEU A 264 11.50 -14.00 5.96
CA LEU A 264 12.64 -14.38 5.12
C LEU A 264 13.33 -15.65 5.64
N THR A 265 13.57 -15.77 6.95
CA THR A 265 14.13 -16.98 7.57
C THR A 265 13.26 -18.19 7.37
N LYS A 266 11.93 -18.04 7.49
CA LYS A 266 11.00 -19.12 7.21
C LYS A 266 11.07 -19.58 5.76
N TYR A 267 11.24 -18.66 4.83
CA TYR A 267 11.35 -19.01 3.43
C TYR A 267 12.68 -19.69 3.09
N TYR A 268 13.82 -19.12 3.52
CA TYR A 268 15.15 -19.62 3.12
C TYR A 268 15.60 -20.87 3.88
N ASN A 269 15.24 -20.99 5.17
CA ASN A 269 15.80 -22.02 6.06
C ASN A 269 14.70 -22.92 6.68
N ASP A 270 13.43 -22.70 6.37
CA ASP A 270 12.26 -23.36 6.99
C ASP A 270 12.12 -23.13 8.52
N GLU A 271 12.91 -22.22 9.08
CA GLU A 271 12.94 -21.88 10.51
C GLU A 271 12.02 -20.70 10.87
N SER A 272 11.55 -20.63 12.11
CA SER A 272 10.63 -19.55 12.55
C SER A 272 11.06 -18.97 13.90
N PRO A 273 12.24 -18.32 13.98
CA PRO A 273 12.74 -17.74 15.21
C PRO A 273 11.76 -16.72 15.81
N HIS A 274 11.90 -16.49 17.12
CA HIS A 274 11.12 -15.48 17.81
C HIS A 274 11.61 -14.07 17.40
N GLN A 275 10.70 -13.12 17.18
CA GLN A 275 11.06 -11.77 16.72
C GLN A 275 11.97 -11.04 17.73
N THR A 276 11.81 -11.28 19.04
CA THR A 276 12.72 -10.74 20.06
C THR A 276 14.16 -11.21 19.88
N THR A 277 14.38 -12.50 19.57
CA THR A 277 15.73 -13.02 19.34
C THR A 277 16.36 -12.38 18.11
N ILE A 278 15.58 -12.20 17.04
CA ILE A 278 16.04 -11.51 15.84
C ILE A 278 16.39 -10.05 16.16
N TYR A 279 15.52 -9.36 16.91
CA TYR A 279 15.73 -7.97 17.32
C TYR A 279 17.01 -7.79 18.16
N GLU A 280 17.27 -8.70 19.09
CA GLU A 280 18.51 -8.72 19.89
C GLU A 280 19.74 -8.93 18.99
N MET A 281 19.68 -9.84 18.03
CA MET A 281 20.78 -10.08 17.07
C MET A 281 21.01 -8.89 16.13
N MET A 282 19.97 -8.11 15.85
CA MET A 282 20.04 -6.87 15.12
C MET A 282 20.47 -5.68 16.01
N ASN A 283 20.91 -5.89 17.25
CA ASN A 283 21.25 -4.81 18.20
C ASN A 283 20.12 -3.77 18.40
N GLY A 284 18.86 -4.20 18.31
CA GLY A 284 17.71 -3.31 18.48
C GLY A 284 17.65 -2.70 19.89
N VAL A 285 17.28 -1.43 19.97
CA VAL A 285 17.13 -0.69 21.23
C VAL A 285 15.67 -0.24 21.40
N ALA A 286 14.95 -0.87 22.32
CA ALA A 286 13.54 -0.57 22.54
C ALA A 286 13.35 0.87 23.06
N PRO A 287 12.27 1.58 22.66
CA PRO A 287 11.16 1.12 21.82
C PRO A 287 11.32 1.45 20.32
N ASN A 288 12.55 1.50 19.80
CA ASN A 288 12.82 1.89 18.41
C ASN A 288 12.91 0.68 17.48
N GLY A 289 12.63 0.92 16.20
CA GLY A 289 12.90 -0.02 15.12
C GLY A 289 14.39 -0.27 14.91
N VAL A 290 14.72 -0.91 13.78
CA VAL A 290 16.09 -1.33 13.47
C VAL A 290 16.53 -0.71 12.16
N TYR A 291 17.66 -0.01 12.18
CA TYR A 291 18.33 0.52 10.99
C TYR A 291 18.70 -0.59 10.00
N ASN A 292 18.78 -0.27 8.70
CA ASN A 292 19.13 -1.25 7.67
C ASN A 292 20.52 -1.90 7.89
N SER A 293 21.51 -1.14 8.39
CA SER A 293 22.84 -1.67 8.75
C SER A 293 22.79 -2.73 9.86
N GLU A 294 21.90 -2.54 10.82
CA GLU A 294 21.70 -3.42 11.96
C GLU A 294 20.89 -4.66 11.57
N GLN A 295 19.94 -4.51 10.63
CA GLN A 295 19.23 -5.65 10.03
C GLN A 295 20.20 -6.63 9.34
N LEU A 296 21.24 -6.11 8.68
CA LEU A 296 22.28 -6.93 8.03
C LEU A 296 23.04 -7.82 9.03
N LEU A 297 23.16 -7.45 10.31
CA LEU A 297 23.81 -8.28 11.33
C LEU A 297 23.15 -9.66 11.44
N TYR A 298 21.81 -9.68 11.46
CA TYR A 298 21.05 -10.92 11.46
C TYR A 298 21.15 -11.65 10.13
N TYR A 299 21.09 -10.92 9.01
CA TYR A 299 21.15 -11.54 7.69
C TYR A 299 22.51 -12.19 7.39
N HIS A 300 23.61 -11.56 7.78
CA HIS A 300 24.96 -12.07 7.55
C HIS A 300 25.35 -13.20 8.52
N SER A 301 24.88 -13.15 9.76
CA SER A 301 25.32 -14.07 10.80
C SER A 301 25.00 -15.53 10.45
N SER A 302 25.96 -16.43 10.68
CA SER A 302 25.78 -17.88 10.57
C SER A 302 24.84 -18.45 11.64
N SER A 303 24.65 -17.74 12.76
CA SER A 303 23.61 -18.04 13.75
C SER A 303 22.28 -17.34 13.47
N GLY A 304 22.23 -16.51 12.42
CA GLY A 304 21.05 -15.80 11.95
C GLY A 304 20.53 -16.40 10.65
N LEU A 305 20.38 -15.59 9.61
CA LEU A 305 19.87 -16.06 8.31
C LEU A 305 20.95 -16.77 7.45
N ASN A 306 22.23 -16.54 7.73
CA ASN A 306 23.38 -17.09 7.01
C ASN A 306 23.39 -16.72 5.50
N LYS A 307 23.21 -15.44 5.22
CA LYS A 307 23.21 -14.82 3.89
C LYS A 307 24.28 -13.71 3.84
N PRO A 308 25.58 -14.08 3.87
CA PRO A 308 26.68 -13.15 4.12
C PRO A 308 26.87 -12.08 3.03
N ASN A 309 26.32 -12.28 1.83
CA ASN A 309 26.40 -11.34 0.72
C ASN A 309 25.16 -10.42 0.62
N SER A 310 24.32 -10.37 1.66
CA SER A 310 23.16 -9.46 1.70
C SER A 310 23.60 -8.00 1.75
N TYR A 311 22.86 -7.10 1.10
CA TYR A 311 23.21 -5.68 1.03
C TYR A 311 21.97 -4.78 0.91
N VAL A 312 22.13 -3.52 1.31
CA VAL A 312 21.11 -2.47 1.17
C VAL A 312 21.19 -1.87 -0.22
N GLU A 313 20.04 -1.63 -0.84
CA GLU A 313 19.90 -0.90 -2.11
C GLU A 313 18.88 0.24 -1.95
N ASP A 314 19.30 1.46 -2.25
CA ASP A 314 18.45 2.66 -2.17
C ASP A 314 17.99 3.12 -3.56
N SER A 315 18.63 2.61 -4.63
CA SER A 315 18.27 2.86 -6.03
C SER A 315 17.23 1.85 -6.51
N ILE A 316 15.97 2.14 -6.18
CA ILE A 316 14.84 1.27 -6.45
C ILE A 316 14.55 1.17 -7.96
N ASN A 317 14.61 -0.06 -8.48
CA ASN A 317 14.30 -0.38 -9.87
C ASN A 317 13.46 -1.66 -9.96
N PHE A 318 12.51 -1.75 -10.90
CA PHE A 318 11.62 -2.90 -10.97
C PHE A 318 12.33 -4.17 -11.50
N GLU A 319 13.25 -4.02 -12.45
CA GLU A 319 13.98 -5.14 -13.07
C GLU A 319 14.82 -5.94 -12.07
N GLU A 320 15.47 -5.31 -11.10
CA GLU A 320 16.22 -6.00 -10.07
C GLU A 320 15.30 -6.73 -9.10
N ALA A 321 14.11 -6.19 -8.80
CA ALA A 321 13.10 -6.92 -8.04
C ALA A 321 12.64 -8.17 -8.80
N THR A 322 12.35 -8.08 -10.10
CA THR A 322 11.95 -9.25 -10.89
C THR A 322 13.09 -10.26 -10.96
N ASN A 323 14.34 -9.82 -11.17
CA ASN A 323 15.51 -10.70 -11.20
C ASN A 323 15.72 -11.44 -9.88
N GLU A 324 15.54 -10.79 -8.73
CA GLU A 324 15.65 -11.47 -7.44
C GLU A 324 14.55 -12.52 -7.26
N ILE A 325 13.30 -12.16 -7.56
CA ILE A 325 12.17 -13.06 -7.43
C ILE A 325 12.28 -14.26 -8.40
N ASP A 326 12.69 -14.05 -9.64
CA ASP A 326 12.89 -15.13 -10.63
C ASP A 326 13.97 -16.13 -10.20
N ASN A 327 14.93 -15.68 -9.40
CA ASN A 327 15.93 -16.54 -8.78
C ASN A 327 15.48 -17.12 -7.43
N GLY A 328 14.20 -17.02 -7.08
CA GLY A 328 13.64 -17.53 -5.84
C GLY A 328 14.14 -16.79 -4.60
N ARG A 329 14.48 -15.50 -4.71
CA ARG A 329 15.01 -14.69 -3.61
C ARG A 329 14.02 -13.58 -3.20
N PRO A 330 13.09 -13.84 -2.25
CA PRO A 330 12.34 -12.75 -1.64
C PRO A 330 13.27 -11.84 -0.84
N PHE A 331 12.91 -10.58 -0.72
CA PHE A 331 13.78 -9.57 -0.13
C PHE A 331 13.00 -8.61 0.76
N LYS A 332 13.70 -7.85 1.60
CA LYS A 332 13.06 -6.78 2.38
C LYS A 332 12.77 -5.59 1.46
N SER A 333 11.52 -5.15 1.46
CA SER A 333 11.01 -3.96 0.78
C SER A 333 10.70 -2.89 1.84
N GLY A 334 11.43 -1.78 1.83
CA GLY A 334 11.27 -0.69 2.78
C GLY A 334 10.41 0.44 2.24
N VAL A 335 9.50 0.94 3.08
CA VAL A 335 8.92 2.30 2.94
C VAL A 335 9.39 3.13 4.13
N THR A 336 9.15 4.45 4.13
CA THR A 336 9.64 5.31 5.21
C THR A 336 9.20 4.80 6.58
N GLY A 337 10.16 4.46 7.44
CA GLY A 337 9.92 3.98 8.81
C GLY A 337 9.39 2.55 8.95
N HIS A 338 9.29 1.78 7.85
CA HIS A 338 8.65 0.47 7.88
C HIS A 338 9.32 -0.56 6.97
N ALA A 339 9.43 -1.80 7.47
CA ALA A 339 10.04 -2.92 6.78
C ALA A 339 8.99 -4.00 6.46
N ARG A 340 8.97 -4.44 5.21
CA ARG A 340 8.04 -5.44 4.67
C ARG A 340 8.81 -6.46 3.84
N MET A 341 8.18 -7.57 3.46
CA MET A 341 8.78 -8.55 2.55
C MET A 341 8.18 -8.40 1.15
N CYS A 342 9.01 -8.24 0.12
CA CYS A 342 8.58 -8.52 -1.25
C CYS A 342 8.81 -10.00 -1.54
N ARG A 343 7.75 -10.71 -1.93
CA ARG A 343 7.75 -12.16 -2.20
C ARG A 343 7.33 -12.52 -3.62
N GLY A 344 7.12 -11.53 -4.47
CA GLY A 344 6.62 -11.75 -5.81
C GLY A 344 6.42 -10.46 -6.58
N TYR A 345 6.12 -10.61 -7.86
CA TYR A 345 5.75 -9.49 -8.73
C TYR A 345 4.70 -9.91 -9.75
N LYS A 346 4.04 -8.92 -10.33
CA LYS A 346 3.19 -9.08 -11.51
C LYS A 346 3.44 -7.96 -12.49
N ILE A 347 3.57 -8.30 -13.76
CA ILE A 347 3.47 -7.38 -14.89
C ILE A 347 2.12 -7.63 -15.54
N SER A 348 1.29 -6.60 -15.64
CA SER A 348 0.02 -6.68 -16.35
C SER A 348 -0.10 -5.56 -17.36
N GLY A 349 0.08 -5.89 -18.64
CA GLY A 349 0.38 -4.88 -19.66
C GLY A 349 1.64 -4.08 -19.30
N SER A 350 1.47 -2.82 -18.92
CA SER A 350 2.55 -1.93 -18.46
C SER A 350 2.60 -1.73 -16.96
N ASP A 351 1.60 -2.22 -16.23
CA ASP A 351 1.51 -2.01 -14.80
C ASP A 351 2.43 -2.98 -14.07
N GLU A 352 3.14 -2.46 -13.08
CA GLU A 352 4.17 -3.16 -12.34
C GLU A 352 3.72 -3.28 -10.88
N TYR A 353 3.51 -4.51 -10.43
CA TYR A 353 3.04 -4.79 -9.07
C TYR A 353 4.06 -5.61 -8.31
N LEU A 354 4.18 -5.33 -7.02
CA LEU A 354 4.89 -6.16 -6.05
C LEU A 354 3.89 -6.92 -5.19
N ARG A 355 4.25 -8.16 -4.83
CA ARG A 355 3.50 -8.99 -3.88
C ARG A 355 4.11 -8.81 -2.50
N ILE A 356 3.42 -8.06 -1.64
CA ILE A 356 3.95 -7.62 -0.36
C ILE A 356 3.39 -8.47 0.78
N GLY A 357 4.29 -9.02 1.60
CA GLY A 357 4.01 -9.54 2.92
C GLY A 357 4.34 -8.47 3.96
N ASP A 358 3.32 -7.83 4.52
CA ASP A 358 3.49 -6.71 5.42
C ASP A 358 3.24 -7.11 6.89
N PRO A 359 4.21 -6.91 7.80
CA PRO A 359 4.01 -7.21 9.22
C PRO A 359 3.11 -6.22 9.96
N ASN A 360 2.89 -5.01 9.41
CA ASN A 360 2.06 -3.97 10.01
C ASN A 360 1.26 -3.18 8.94
N PRO A 361 -0.08 -3.17 8.99
CA PRO A 361 -0.88 -3.52 10.14
C PRO A 361 -0.97 -5.01 10.51
N VAL A 362 -1.04 -5.32 11.81
CA VAL A 362 -1.06 -6.71 12.33
C VAL A 362 -2.28 -7.55 11.88
N TYR A 363 -3.27 -6.92 11.25
CA TYR A 363 -4.42 -7.57 10.65
C TYR A 363 -4.24 -7.89 9.16
N PHE A 364 -3.18 -7.39 8.50
CA PHE A 364 -2.78 -7.82 7.16
C PHE A 364 -2.01 -9.14 7.30
N ARG A 365 -2.76 -10.24 7.43
CA ARG A 365 -2.19 -11.58 7.66
C ARG A 365 -1.91 -12.34 6.37
N ILE A 366 -2.25 -11.74 5.23
CA ILE A 366 -2.09 -12.32 3.90
C ILE A 366 -1.42 -11.29 3.00
N PRO A 367 -0.65 -11.74 2.00
CA PRO A 367 0.02 -10.84 1.10
C PRO A 367 -0.97 -10.09 0.21
N TYR A 368 -0.59 -8.88 -0.20
CA TYR A 368 -1.40 -8.02 -1.05
C TYR A 368 -0.60 -7.56 -2.27
N TRP A 369 -1.29 -7.00 -3.27
CA TRP A 369 -0.64 -6.43 -4.45
C TRP A 369 -0.50 -4.92 -4.31
N GLU A 370 0.67 -4.40 -4.63
CA GLU A 370 1.01 -2.99 -4.50
C GLU A 370 1.63 -2.47 -5.79
N ALA A 371 1.29 -1.25 -6.21
CA ALA A 371 1.99 -0.58 -7.29
C ALA A 371 3.47 -0.35 -6.95
N PHE A 372 4.36 -0.74 -7.85
CA PHE A 372 5.79 -0.44 -7.74
C PHE A 372 6.05 1.06 -7.58
N GLY A 373 7.02 1.43 -6.74
CA GLY A 373 7.50 2.82 -6.58
C GLY A 373 7.09 3.54 -5.29
N SER A 374 6.54 2.84 -4.30
CA SER A 374 6.39 3.34 -2.92
C SER A 374 7.69 3.20 -2.12
N GLU A 375 8.53 2.25 -2.51
CA GLU A 375 9.72 1.85 -1.78
C GLU A 375 10.76 2.98 -1.73
N VAL A 376 11.47 3.04 -0.60
CA VAL A 376 12.60 3.96 -0.40
C VAL A 376 13.94 3.23 -0.36
N ASP A 377 13.92 1.95 0.00
CA ASP A 377 15.09 1.09 0.11
C ASP A 377 14.69 -0.39 -0.02
N ARG A 378 15.68 -1.25 -0.20
CA ARG A 378 15.57 -2.71 -0.15
C ARG A 378 16.74 -3.32 0.59
N ILE A 379 16.55 -4.53 1.11
CA ILE A 379 17.68 -5.41 1.47
C ILE A 379 17.55 -6.70 0.69
N TYR A 380 18.47 -6.90 -0.26
CA TYR A 380 18.57 -8.12 -1.03
C TYR A 380 19.31 -9.19 -0.25
N VAL A 381 18.71 -10.38 -0.18
CA VAL A 381 19.14 -11.47 0.70
C VAL A 381 19.90 -12.51 -0.11
N ARG A 382 21.23 -12.48 -0.05
CA ARG A 382 22.11 -13.30 -0.91
C ARG A 382 23.11 -14.13 -0.11
N SER A 383 23.32 -15.36 -0.57
CA SER A 383 24.33 -16.29 -0.03
C SER A 383 25.72 -15.98 -0.55
#